data_AF-A0A1U6GNI7-F1
#
_entry.id   AF-A0A1U6GNI7-F1
#
_cell.length_a   1.000
_cell.length_b   1.000
_cell.length_c   1.000
_cell.angle_alpha   90.00
_cell.angle_beta   90.00
_cell.angle_gamma   90.00
#
_symmetry.space_group_name_H-M   'P 1'
#
loop_
_entity.id
_entity.type
_entity.pdbx_description
1 polymer ?
#
loop_
_entity_poly.entity_id
_entity_poly.type
_entity_poly.pdbx_seq_one_letter_code
_entity_poly.pdbx_strand_id
1 'polypeptide(L)'
;MNKLPHNLSNIAGVAPRRFSIAVLTAAVLAVSIGGCSQPEPTERNPVEYKLVTTDDANEDIGSYVLPQDTSIADEPNAERIMYGKRLLNETKRLLPDNVGAEMNCNSCHIAQGKIPLGDPYINSHNFYPRVMPRAGVEIDLTKRVNGCFQRSMNGKPLKPESDEMLAILAYMEWLSQKTPKAQKVNIDNAGKVDESLIPDPVHGEKIYAAQCATCHGDNGEGIKDSRGDIVFPPLWGDESFNIGAGMARTYKAAAFVKYNMPMGIQTKGLWGHGNVLSDQDAIDVAEFFTHQPRPDFAKKDGDWPTVPRPKDARY
;
A
#
# COMPACT_ATOMS: atom_id res chain seq x y z
N MET A 1 90.91 -7.68 34.30
CA MET A 1 91.04 -9.02 34.93
C MET A 1 90.71 -10.05 33.87
N ASN A 2 91.69 -10.47 33.06
CA ASN A 2 92.41 -11.75 33.22
C ASN A 2 91.49 -12.96 33.45
N LYS A 3 91.09 -13.67 32.38
CA LYS A 3 91.68 -14.97 31.96
C LYS A 3 90.74 -15.78 31.04
N LEU A 4 91.17 -15.91 29.79
CA LEU A 4 91.10 -17.14 28.96
C LEU A 4 91.74 -18.33 29.73
N PRO A 5 91.58 -19.65 29.37
CA PRO A 5 91.73 -20.11 27.98
C PRO A 5 91.17 -21.49 27.50
N HIS A 6 91.32 -21.71 26.17
CA HIS A 6 91.57 -22.95 25.38
C HIS A 6 90.53 -24.09 25.34
N ASN A 7 90.19 -24.72 24.20
CA ASN A 7 91.02 -25.23 23.08
C ASN A 7 90.16 -25.40 21.79
N LEU A 8 90.59 -24.94 20.60
CA LEU A 8 91.22 -25.69 19.47
C LEU A 8 90.37 -26.90 18.95
N SER A 9 89.99 -27.06 17.68
CA SER A 9 90.80 -26.92 16.45
C SER A 9 89.96 -26.96 15.14
N ASN A 10 90.50 -26.31 14.09
CA ASN A 10 90.51 -26.67 12.65
C ASN A 10 89.17 -26.73 11.86
N ILE A 11 89.05 -26.33 10.59
CA ILE A 11 89.92 -26.50 9.41
C ILE A 11 89.74 -25.32 8.43
N ALA A 12 90.81 -25.01 7.69
CA ALA A 12 91.00 -23.95 6.70
C ALA A 12 90.04 -23.98 5.49
N GLY A 13 89.70 -22.77 5.00
CA GLY A 13 89.02 -22.55 3.73
C GLY A 13 89.91 -21.78 2.75
N VAL A 14 90.02 -22.32 1.53
CA VAL A 14 90.59 -21.69 0.33
C VAL A 14 89.45 -21.52 -0.68
N ALA A 15 89.30 -20.31 -1.22
CA ALA A 15 88.37 -19.94 -2.30
C ALA A 15 88.84 -20.52 -3.67
N PRO A 16 88.11 -20.47 -4.82
CA PRO A 16 86.99 -19.56 -5.16
C PRO A 16 85.85 -20.09 -6.08
N ARG A 17 84.80 -19.24 -6.19
CA ARG A 17 83.80 -19.02 -7.26
C ARG A 17 83.44 -20.14 -8.25
N ARG A 18 82.13 -20.41 -8.36
CA ARG A 18 81.39 -20.58 -9.64
C ARG A 18 79.88 -20.32 -9.47
N PHE A 19 79.30 -19.72 -10.51
CA PHE A 19 77.89 -19.34 -10.68
C PHE A 19 76.93 -20.54 -10.56
N SER A 20 75.73 -20.32 -10.01
CA SER A 20 74.54 -21.10 -10.33
C SER A 20 73.28 -20.24 -10.17
N ILE A 21 72.44 -20.36 -11.18
CA ILE A 21 71.17 -19.69 -11.42
C ILE A 21 70.16 -20.07 -10.32
N ALA A 22 69.51 -19.07 -9.71
CA ALA A 22 68.34 -19.28 -8.86
C ALA A 22 67.23 -18.30 -9.26
N VAL A 23 66.10 -18.90 -9.63
CA VAL A 23 64.79 -18.29 -9.90
C VAL A 23 64.13 -17.92 -8.55
N LEU A 24 63.05 -17.10 -8.62
CA LEU A 24 62.13 -16.62 -7.57
C LEU A 24 62.56 -15.30 -6.90
N THR A 25 61.76 -14.24 -6.80
CA THR A 25 60.30 -14.04 -7.01
C THR A 25 60.07 -12.52 -7.09
N ALA A 26 59.59 -12.01 -8.21
CA ALA A 26 59.04 -10.65 -8.26
C ALA A 26 57.57 -10.72 -7.84
N ALA A 27 57.27 -10.33 -6.60
CA ALA A 27 55.90 -10.11 -6.16
C ALA A 27 55.34 -8.90 -6.90
N VAL A 28 54.63 -9.15 -8.00
CA VAL A 28 53.80 -8.14 -8.64
C VAL A 28 52.63 -7.88 -7.71
N LEU A 29 52.66 -6.76 -6.98
CA LEU A 29 51.46 -6.18 -6.39
C LEU A 29 50.55 -5.76 -7.56
N ALA A 30 49.70 -6.68 -8.02
CA ALA A 30 48.53 -6.32 -8.79
C ALA A 30 47.57 -5.61 -7.83
N VAL A 31 47.65 -4.28 -7.79
CA VAL A 31 46.55 -3.45 -7.26
C VAL A 31 45.37 -3.73 -8.19
N SER A 32 44.50 -4.65 -7.79
CA SER A 32 43.19 -4.79 -8.37
C SER A 32 42.44 -3.49 -8.09
N ILE A 33 42.47 -2.59 -9.06
CA ILE A 33 41.48 -1.54 -9.19
C ILE A 33 40.17 -2.28 -9.50
N GLY A 34 39.57 -2.85 -8.46
CA GLY A 34 38.17 -3.27 -8.50
C GLY A 34 37.39 -1.99 -8.68
N GLY A 35 37.15 -1.62 -9.94
CA GLY A 35 36.25 -0.55 -10.27
C GLY A 35 34.95 -0.83 -9.53
N CYS A 36 34.57 0.08 -8.63
CA CYS A 36 33.20 0.16 -8.17
C CYS A 36 32.36 0.53 -9.39
N SER A 37 32.01 -0.45 -10.22
CA SER A 37 30.90 -0.28 -11.14
C SER A 37 29.70 0.02 -10.25
N GLN A 38 29.12 1.21 -10.44
CA GLN A 38 27.83 1.50 -9.83
C GLN A 38 26.91 0.34 -10.22
N PRO A 39 26.25 -0.34 -9.27
CA PRO A 39 25.31 -1.38 -9.63
C PRO A 39 24.31 -0.76 -10.60
N GLU A 40 24.24 -1.29 -11.82
CA GLU A 40 23.20 -0.88 -12.75
C GLU A 40 21.86 -1.13 -12.06
N PRO A 41 20.96 -0.13 -12.00
CA PRO A 41 19.62 -0.34 -11.49
C PRO A 41 19.01 -1.49 -12.28
N THR A 42 18.76 -2.61 -11.60
CA THR A 42 18.02 -3.71 -12.23
C THR A 42 16.62 -3.19 -12.49
N GLU A 43 16.21 -3.10 -13.76
CA GLU A 43 14.84 -2.78 -14.11
C GLU A 43 13.91 -3.79 -13.44
N ARG A 44 12.97 -3.28 -12.64
CA ARG A 44 11.96 -4.13 -12.03
C ARG A 44 10.97 -4.49 -13.14
N ASN A 45 10.84 -5.78 -13.44
CA ASN A 45 9.79 -6.27 -14.32
C ASN A 45 8.43 -5.70 -13.89
N PRO A 46 7.58 -5.32 -14.85
CA PRO A 46 6.25 -4.81 -14.53
C PRO A 46 5.48 -5.85 -13.73
N VAL A 47 4.62 -5.38 -12.82
CA VAL A 47 3.78 -6.28 -12.03
C VAL A 47 2.70 -6.86 -12.94
N GLU A 48 2.63 -8.18 -13.01
CA GLU A 48 1.66 -8.90 -13.83
C GLU A 48 0.70 -9.73 -12.97
N TYR A 49 -0.55 -9.78 -13.39
CA TYR A 49 -1.61 -10.58 -12.81
C TYR A 49 -2.28 -11.41 -13.91
N LYS A 50 -2.93 -12.52 -13.54
CA LYS A 50 -3.69 -13.33 -14.50
C LYS A 50 -5.02 -12.66 -14.84
N LEU A 51 -5.44 -12.76 -16.09
CA LEU A 51 -6.82 -12.53 -16.50
C LEU A 51 -7.59 -13.84 -16.43
N VAL A 52 -8.81 -13.77 -15.92
CA VAL A 52 -9.74 -14.91 -15.81
C VAL A 52 -11.11 -14.50 -16.31
N THR A 53 -11.96 -15.47 -16.66
CA THR A 53 -13.36 -15.18 -16.95
C THR A 53 -14.10 -14.78 -15.68
N THR A 54 -15.22 -14.06 -15.82
CA THR A 54 -16.05 -13.72 -14.66
C THR A 54 -16.64 -14.95 -13.99
N ASP A 55 -16.87 -16.01 -14.78
CA ASP A 55 -17.64 -17.20 -14.41
C ASP A 55 -16.75 -18.35 -13.93
N ASP A 56 -15.47 -18.41 -14.37
CA ASP A 56 -14.49 -19.38 -13.88
C ASP A 56 -13.15 -18.71 -13.57
N ALA A 57 -12.79 -18.67 -12.28
CA ALA A 57 -11.53 -18.13 -11.81
C ALA A 57 -10.31 -19.04 -12.08
N ASN A 58 -10.52 -20.27 -12.55
CA ASN A 58 -9.44 -21.21 -12.88
C ASN A 58 -9.07 -21.18 -14.37
N GLU A 59 -9.86 -20.51 -15.21
CA GLU A 59 -9.60 -20.36 -16.63
C GLU A 59 -8.64 -19.19 -16.86
N ASP A 60 -7.36 -19.50 -17.08
CA ASP A 60 -6.32 -18.51 -17.41
C ASP A 60 -6.43 -18.14 -18.91
N ILE A 61 -6.83 -16.90 -19.16
CA ILE A 61 -7.12 -16.39 -20.52
C ILE A 61 -6.13 -15.30 -20.96
N GLY A 62 -5.07 -15.06 -20.18
CA GLY A 62 -4.03 -14.09 -20.50
C GLY A 62 -3.46 -13.38 -19.27
N SER A 63 -2.65 -12.35 -19.51
CA SER A 63 -2.08 -11.53 -18.46
C SER A 63 -2.58 -10.09 -18.51
N TYR A 64 -2.76 -9.52 -17.33
CA TYR A 64 -2.92 -8.10 -17.10
C TYR A 64 -1.58 -7.56 -16.59
N VAL A 65 -1.08 -6.53 -17.26
CA VAL A 65 0.11 -5.80 -16.84
C VAL A 65 -0.35 -4.54 -16.12
N LEU A 66 0.08 -4.34 -14.88
CA LEU A 66 -0.24 -3.13 -14.13
C LEU A 66 0.37 -1.91 -14.84
N PRO A 67 -0.45 -0.95 -15.31
CA PRO A 67 0.04 0.14 -16.13
C PRO A 67 0.87 1.13 -15.31
N GLN A 68 2.00 1.53 -15.89
CA GLN A 68 2.84 2.61 -15.38
C GLN A 68 2.15 3.95 -15.63
N ASP A 69 2.36 4.91 -14.73
CA ASP A 69 1.75 6.24 -14.87
C ASP A 69 2.21 6.98 -16.13
N THR A 70 3.40 6.66 -16.63
CA THR A 70 3.95 7.24 -17.86
C THR A 70 3.13 6.86 -19.09
N SER A 71 2.45 5.71 -19.10
CA SER A 71 1.62 5.30 -20.24
C SER A 71 0.31 6.08 -20.35
N ILE A 72 -0.03 6.91 -19.34
CA ILE A 72 -1.19 7.81 -19.44
C ILE A 72 -0.99 8.81 -20.60
N ALA A 73 0.26 9.22 -20.87
CA ALA A 73 0.56 10.18 -21.94
C ALA A 73 0.21 9.68 -23.34
N ASP A 74 0.10 8.36 -23.52
CA ASP A 74 -0.22 7.73 -24.80
C ASP A 74 -1.74 7.65 -25.06
N GLU A 75 -2.57 7.95 -24.06
CA GLU A 75 -4.03 7.89 -24.18
C GLU A 75 -4.62 9.18 -24.80
N PRO A 76 -5.62 9.08 -25.68
CA PRO A 76 -6.24 10.25 -26.31
C PRO A 76 -6.92 11.20 -25.32
N ASN A 77 -7.29 10.71 -24.13
CA ASN A 77 -7.88 11.46 -23.02
C ASN A 77 -6.91 11.61 -21.82
N ALA A 78 -5.59 11.61 -22.07
CA ALA A 78 -4.53 11.69 -21.06
C ALA A 78 -4.79 12.75 -19.96
N GLU A 79 -5.17 13.98 -20.34
CA GLU A 79 -5.43 15.07 -19.39
C GLU A 79 -6.53 14.71 -18.39
N ARG A 80 -7.62 14.09 -18.87
CA ARG A 80 -8.76 13.67 -18.04
C ARG A 80 -8.37 12.55 -17.10
N ILE A 81 -7.58 11.58 -17.57
CA ILE A 81 -7.06 10.49 -16.74
C ILE A 81 -6.14 11.03 -15.64
N MET A 82 -5.20 11.93 -16.01
CA MET A 82 -4.30 12.58 -15.06
C MET A 82 -5.06 13.42 -14.03
N TYR A 83 -6.11 14.12 -14.45
CA TYR A 83 -6.95 14.87 -13.53
C TYR A 83 -7.68 13.95 -12.56
N GLY A 84 -8.27 12.85 -13.03
CA GLY A 84 -8.92 11.83 -12.20
C GLY A 84 -7.97 11.23 -11.17
N LYS A 85 -6.77 10.85 -11.62
CA LYS A 85 -5.69 10.37 -10.74
C LYS A 85 -5.35 11.41 -9.66
N ARG A 86 -5.28 12.68 -10.02
CA ARG A 86 -4.99 13.77 -9.09
C ARG A 86 -6.12 13.97 -8.08
N LEU A 87 -7.38 13.94 -8.52
CA LEU A 87 -8.56 14.02 -7.65
C LEU A 87 -8.60 12.89 -6.62
N LEU A 88 -8.17 11.68 -6.97
CA LEU A 88 -8.11 10.54 -6.04
C LEU A 88 -6.96 10.65 -5.02
N ASN A 89 -5.85 11.29 -5.40
CA ASN A 89 -4.68 11.51 -4.53
C ASN A 89 -4.81 12.74 -3.64
N GLU A 90 -5.50 13.77 -4.12
CA GLU A 90 -5.54 15.11 -3.51
C GLU A 90 -7.00 15.58 -3.33
N THR A 91 -7.89 14.64 -3.01
CA THR A 91 -9.35 14.83 -2.96
C THR A 91 -9.74 15.98 -2.05
N LYS A 92 -9.20 16.06 -0.83
CA LYS A 92 -9.52 17.16 0.09
C LYS A 92 -9.15 18.53 -0.51
N ARG A 93 -7.97 18.61 -1.10
CA ARG A 93 -7.40 19.86 -1.63
C ARG A 93 -8.14 20.34 -2.88
N LEU A 94 -8.54 19.41 -3.75
CA LEU A 94 -9.17 19.71 -5.03
C LEU A 94 -10.69 19.77 -4.98
N LEU A 95 -11.32 19.15 -3.98
CA LEU A 95 -12.78 19.09 -3.82
C LEU A 95 -13.22 19.53 -2.40
N PRO A 96 -12.78 20.71 -1.91
CA PRO A 96 -13.04 21.12 -0.52
C PRO A 96 -14.54 21.26 -0.20
N ASP A 97 -15.38 21.57 -1.20
CA ASP A 97 -16.84 21.70 -1.02
C ASP A 97 -17.58 20.36 -0.94
N ASN A 98 -16.91 19.27 -1.33
CA ASN A 98 -17.46 17.92 -1.37
C ASN A 98 -16.85 16.99 -0.31
N VAL A 99 -15.78 17.41 0.37
CA VAL A 99 -15.01 16.58 1.29
C VAL A 99 -14.99 17.22 2.68
N GLY A 100 -15.71 16.62 3.63
CA GLY A 100 -15.73 17.06 5.02
C GLY A 100 -14.62 16.45 5.87
N ALA A 101 -14.12 15.25 5.51
CA ALA A 101 -13.01 14.61 6.19
C ALA A 101 -11.64 15.10 5.71
N GLU A 102 -10.64 15.08 6.57
CA GLU A 102 -9.24 15.41 6.22
C GLU A 102 -8.51 14.18 5.66
N MET A 103 -9.03 13.61 4.57
CA MET A 103 -8.41 12.48 3.87
C MET A 103 -8.57 12.56 2.35
N ASN A 104 -7.93 11.64 1.65
CA ASN A 104 -8.04 11.47 0.20
C ASN A 104 -8.58 10.06 -0.11
N CYS A 105 -9.09 9.82 -1.32
CA CYS A 105 -9.53 8.46 -1.71
C CYS A 105 -8.39 7.44 -1.53
N ASN A 106 -7.18 7.83 -1.94
CA ASN A 106 -6.00 6.97 -1.84
C ASN A 106 -5.40 6.86 -0.43
N SER A 107 -6.03 7.48 0.58
CA SER A 107 -5.77 7.17 1.99
C SER A 107 -6.23 5.75 2.37
N CYS A 108 -7.23 5.20 1.68
CA CYS A 108 -7.67 3.81 1.83
C CYS A 108 -7.42 2.98 0.55
N HIS A 109 -7.44 3.61 -0.61
CA HIS A 109 -7.18 2.96 -1.90
C HIS A 109 -5.69 3.07 -2.26
N ILE A 110 -4.88 2.24 -1.62
CA ILE A 110 -3.44 2.46 -1.52
C ILE A 110 -2.70 2.36 -2.86
N ALA A 111 -1.56 3.05 -2.94
CA ALA A 111 -0.79 3.27 -4.16
C ALA A 111 -1.66 3.57 -5.39
N GLN A 112 -2.58 4.53 -5.23
CA GLN A 112 -3.46 4.99 -6.29
C GLN A 112 -4.46 3.93 -6.78
N GLY A 113 -4.86 3.02 -5.87
CA GLY A 113 -5.75 1.90 -6.15
C GLY A 113 -5.14 0.81 -7.01
N LYS A 114 -3.81 0.63 -6.97
CA LYS A 114 -3.08 -0.34 -7.80
C LYS A 114 -2.66 -1.62 -7.06
N ILE A 115 -2.91 -1.71 -5.75
CA ILE A 115 -2.41 -2.81 -4.90
C ILE A 115 -3.54 -3.78 -4.54
N PRO A 116 -3.40 -5.09 -4.83
CA PRO A 116 -4.29 -6.12 -4.31
C PRO A 116 -4.37 -6.08 -2.78
N LEU A 117 -5.52 -6.43 -2.21
CA LEU A 117 -5.82 -6.36 -0.76
C LEU A 117 -5.88 -4.93 -0.19
N GLY A 118 -5.54 -3.92 -0.99
CA GLY A 118 -5.53 -2.50 -0.66
C GLY A 118 -6.69 -1.71 -1.30
N ASP A 119 -7.84 -2.38 -1.47
CA ASP A 119 -9.02 -1.87 -2.17
C ASP A 119 -8.70 -1.28 -3.57
N PRO A 120 -8.11 -2.05 -4.51
CA PRO A 120 -7.71 -1.55 -5.82
C PRO A 120 -8.91 -1.16 -6.70
N TYR A 121 -8.68 -0.22 -7.63
CA TYR A 121 -9.67 0.16 -8.65
C TYR A 121 -9.64 -0.72 -9.90
N ILE A 122 -8.65 -1.60 -10.04
CA ILE A 122 -8.33 -2.39 -11.24
C ILE A 122 -9.57 -3.02 -11.90
N ASN A 123 -10.42 -3.68 -11.12
CA ASN A 123 -11.64 -4.33 -11.63
C ASN A 123 -12.90 -3.45 -11.55
N SER A 124 -12.83 -2.24 -10.99
CA SER A 124 -14.01 -1.44 -10.65
C SER A 124 -14.84 -1.03 -11.87
N HIS A 125 -14.23 -0.67 -12.98
CA HIS A 125 -14.98 -0.28 -14.18
C HIS A 125 -15.87 -1.43 -14.71
N ASN A 126 -15.35 -2.66 -14.73
CA ASN A 126 -16.08 -3.83 -15.24
C ASN A 126 -17.03 -4.45 -14.23
N PHE A 127 -16.83 -4.19 -12.94
CA PHE A 127 -17.58 -4.81 -11.87
C PHE A 127 -18.89 -4.09 -11.53
N TYR A 128 -19.10 -2.89 -12.07
CA TYR A 128 -20.34 -2.14 -11.95
C TYR A 128 -21.05 -2.03 -13.32
N PRO A 129 -22.39 -1.98 -13.34
CA PRO A 129 -23.29 -1.95 -12.19
C PRO A 129 -23.42 -3.30 -11.46
N ARG A 130 -23.79 -3.25 -10.18
CA ARG A 130 -24.10 -4.45 -9.39
C ARG A 130 -25.04 -4.16 -8.23
N VAL A 131 -25.76 -5.20 -7.78
CA VAL A 131 -26.55 -5.15 -6.55
C VAL A 131 -25.62 -4.99 -5.34
N MET A 132 -25.86 -3.93 -4.56
CA MET A 132 -25.09 -3.64 -3.36
C MET A 132 -25.91 -3.96 -2.12
N PRO A 133 -25.49 -4.91 -1.26
CA PRO A 133 -26.27 -5.34 -0.10
C PRO A 133 -26.68 -4.21 0.84
N ARG A 134 -25.80 -3.22 1.03
CA ARG A 134 -26.09 -2.05 1.87
C ARG A 134 -27.23 -1.19 1.30
N ALA A 135 -27.27 -0.98 -0.01
CA ALA A 135 -28.32 -0.17 -0.64
C ALA A 135 -29.58 -0.98 -0.97
N GLY A 136 -29.47 -2.31 -1.01
CA GLY A 136 -30.54 -3.22 -1.43
C GLY A 136 -30.92 -3.14 -2.90
N VAL A 137 -30.20 -2.36 -3.70
CA VAL A 137 -30.48 -2.08 -5.12
C VAL A 137 -29.22 -2.17 -5.97
N GLU A 138 -29.41 -2.27 -7.28
CA GLU A 138 -28.32 -2.13 -8.24
C GLU A 138 -27.83 -0.67 -8.30
N ILE A 139 -26.51 -0.50 -8.24
CA ILE A 139 -25.86 0.79 -8.41
C ILE A 139 -24.75 0.68 -9.46
N ASP A 140 -24.51 1.77 -10.17
CA ASP A 140 -23.36 1.94 -11.07
C ASP A 140 -22.12 2.46 -10.31
N LEU A 141 -21.00 2.61 -11.03
CA LEU A 141 -19.75 3.09 -10.45
C LEU A 141 -19.86 4.55 -9.97
N THR A 142 -20.61 5.40 -10.67
CA THR A 142 -20.87 6.80 -10.29
C THR A 142 -21.55 6.88 -8.92
N LYS A 143 -22.61 6.11 -8.70
CA LYS A 143 -23.30 5.99 -7.41
C LYS A 143 -22.37 5.39 -6.35
N ARG A 144 -21.51 4.44 -6.71
CA ARG A 144 -20.53 3.86 -5.78
C ARG A 144 -19.52 4.89 -5.30
N VAL A 145 -18.99 5.74 -6.20
CA VAL A 145 -18.08 6.84 -5.88
C VAL A 145 -18.78 7.88 -5.00
N ASN A 146 -20.00 8.28 -5.35
CA ASN A 146 -20.78 9.21 -4.51
C ASN A 146 -21.12 8.64 -3.13
N GLY A 147 -21.30 7.32 -3.02
CA GLY A 147 -21.40 6.64 -1.73
C GLY A 147 -20.14 6.76 -0.88
N CYS A 148 -18.94 6.79 -1.49
CA CYS A 148 -17.68 7.09 -0.79
C CYS A 148 -17.64 8.56 -0.33
N PHE A 149 -18.02 9.52 -1.18
CA PHE A 149 -18.08 10.94 -0.79
C PHE A 149 -18.95 11.16 0.45
N GLN A 150 -20.12 10.52 0.48
CA GLN A 150 -21.07 10.67 1.60
C GLN A 150 -20.61 10.01 2.90
N ARG A 151 -19.71 9.03 2.84
CA ARG A 151 -19.37 8.16 3.98
C ARG A 151 -17.91 8.30 4.37
N SER A 152 -17.01 7.80 3.52
CA SER A 152 -15.57 7.88 3.74
C SER A 152 -15.08 9.32 3.78
N MET A 153 -15.54 10.16 2.84
CA MET A 153 -15.11 11.57 2.79
C MET A 153 -15.95 12.50 3.67
N ASN A 154 -16.89 11.95 4.45
CA ASN A 154 -17.83 12.68 5.30
C ASN A 154 -18.42 13.94 4.63
N GLY A 155 -18.84 13.82 3.37
CA GLY A 155 -19.08 14.98 2.52
C GLY A 155 -20.30 14.86 1.61
N LYS A 156 -20.25 15.55 0.48
CA LYS A 156 -21.37 15.72 -0.44
C LYS A 156 -21.07 15.04 -1.78
N PRO A 157 -22.07 14.39 -2.40
CA PRO A 157 -21.87 13.77 -3.71
C PRO A 157 -21.48 14.80 -4.76
N LEU A 158 -20.69 14.39 -5.74
CA LEU A 158 -20.47 15.13 -6.97
C LEU A 158 -21.68 14.98 -7.91
N LYS A 159 -21.87 15.95 -8.80
CA LYS A 159 -22.84 15.80 -9.89
C LYS A 159 -22.35 14.68 -10.83
N PRO A 160 -23.21 13.73 -11.24
CA PRO A 160 -22.81 12.62 -12.12
C PRO A 160 -22.06 13.05 -13.39
N GLU A 161 -22.48 14.16 -13.98
CA GLU A 161 -21.97 14.75 -15.22
C GLU A 161 -20.86 15.78 -15.02
N SER A 162 -20.42 16.01 -13.78
CA SER A 162 -19.30 16.93 -13.49
C SER A 162 -17.99 16.43 -14.08
N ASP A 163 -17.11 17.37 -14.46
CA ASP A 163 -15.79 17.03 -14.98
C ASP A 163 -14.99 16.21 -13.97
N GLU A 164 -15.14 16.46 -12.67
CA GLU A 164 -14.45 15.74 -11.60
C GLU A 164 -14.92 14.30 -11.47
N MET A 165 -16.23 14.06 -11.52
CA MET A 165 -16.76 12.69 -11.54
C MET A 165 -16.30 11.95 -12.78
N LEU A 166 -16.44 12.55 -13.97
CA LEU A 166 -16.04 11.92 -15.22
C LEU A 166 -14.53 11.67 -15.29
N ALA A 167 -13.70 12.52 -14.69
CA ALA A 167 -12.26 12.32 -14.60
C ALA A 167 -11.90 11.15 -13.67
N ILE A 168 -12.54 11.05 -12.49
CA ILE A 168 -12.37 9.92 -11.58
C ILE A 168 -12.71 8.60 -12.29
N LEU A 169 -13.85 8.56 -13.00
CA LEU A 169 -14.26 7.38 -13.75
C LEU A 169 -13.29 7.04 -14.89
N ALA A 170 -12.77 8.04 -15.60
CA ALA A 170 -11.78 7.84 -16.66
C ALA A 170 -10.48 7.22 -16.12
N TYR A 171 -10.01 7.60 -14.93
CA TYR A 171 -8.85 6.95 -14.32
C TYR A 171 -9.12 5.50 -13.93
N MET A 172 -10.29 5.21 -13.35
CA MET A 172 -10.67 3.83 -13.00
C MET A 172 -10.85 2.95 -14.25
N GLU A 173 -11.38 3.51 -15.34
CA GLU A 173 -11.47 2.85 -16.64
C GLU A 173 -10.09 2.61 -17.25
N TRP A 174 -9.22 3.62 -17.25
CA TRP A 174 -7.85 3.47 -17.71
C TRP A 174 -7.14 2.35 -16.94
N LEU A 175 -7.28 2.28 -15.61
CA LEU A 175 -6.62 1.23 -14.82
C LEU A 175 -7.11 -0.18 -15.16
N SER A 176 -8.30 -0.33 -15.74
CA SER A 176 -8.81 -1.62 -16.23
C SER A 176 -8.13 -2.10 -17.52
N GLN A 177 -7.35 -1.24 -18.19
CA GLN A 177 -6.58 -1.54 -19.40
C GLN A 177 -7.39 -2.24 -20.51
N LYS A 178 -8.64 -1.78 -20.71
CA LYS A 178 -9.58 -2.32 -21.72
C LYS A 178 -9.90 -3.81 -21.52
N THR A 179 -9.73 -4.32 -20.29
CA THR A 179 -10.19 -5.66 -19.92
C THR A 179 -11.68 -5.78 -20.29
N PRO A 180 -12.11 -6.77 -21.09
CA PRO A 180 -13.50 -6.94 -21.45
C PRO A 180 -14.40 -7.19 -20.22
N LYS A 181 -15.68 -6.78 -20.28
CA LYS A 181 -16.62 -6.97 -19.16
C LYS A 181 -16.80 -8.42 -18.69
N ALA A 182 -16.63 -9.40 -19.58
CA ALA A 182 -16.71 -10.83 -19.26
C ALA A 182 -15.41 -11.39 -18.63
N GLN A 183 -14.42 -10.53 -18.41
CA GLN A 183 -13.12 -10.87 -17.84
C GLN A 183 -12.83 -10.01 -16.61
N LYS A 184 -11.97 -10.52 -15.73
CA LYS A 184 -11.47 -9.77 -14.57
C LYS A 184 -10.01 -10.12 -14.32
N VAL A 185 -9.29 -9.18 -13.73
CA VAL A 185 -7.96 -9.43 -13.20
C VAL A 185 -8.11 -10.28 -11.94
N ASN A 186 -7.38 -11.39 -11.87
CA ASN A 186 -7.45 -12.34 -10.77
C ASN A 186 -6.68 -11.82 -9.55
N ILE A 187 -7.33 -10.92 -8.82
CA ILE A 187 -6.84 -10.32 -7.58
C ILE A 187 -7.98 -10.23 -6.57
N ASP A 188 -7.61 -10.27 -5.28
CA ASP A 188 -8.53 -9.97 -4.19
C ASP A 188 -8.51 -8.46 -3.89
N ASN A 189 -9.71 -7.88 -3.74
CA ASN A 189 -9.81 -6.46 -3.43
C ASN A 189 -9.41 -6.16 -1.98
N ALA A 190 -9.80 -7.03 -1.05
CA ALA A 190 -9.54 -6.91 0.38
C ALA A 190 -9.16 -8.28 0.95
N GLY A 191 -8.28 -8.28 1.94
CA GLY A 191 -7.95 -9.50 2.66
C GLY A 191 -9.04 -9.93 3.65
N LYS A 192 -8.73 -10.99 4.40
CA LYS A 192 -9.64 -11.55 5.40
C LYS A 192 -8.91 -11.70 6.74
N VAL A 193 -9.67 -11.52 7.81
CA VAL A 193 -9.28 -11.85 9.18
C VAL A 193 -10.23 -12.90 9.74
N ASP A 194 -9.78 -13.64 10.75
CA ASP A 194 -10.65 -14.55 11.49
C ASP A 194 -11.70 -13.77 12.31
N GLU A 195 -12.92 -13.66 11.76
CA GLU A 195 -14.03 -12.97 12.43
C GLU A 195 -14.61 -13.74 13.63
N SER A 196 -14.08 -14.92 13.97
CA SER A 196 -14.43 -15.63 15.21
C SER A 196 -13.65 -15.12 16.43
N LEU A 197 -12.55 -14.39 16.21
CA LEU A 197 -11.78 -13.76 17.27
C LEU A 197 -12.57 -12.64 17.94
N ILE A 198 -12.40 -12.55 19.27
CA ILE A 198 -13.05 -11.56 20.13
C ILE A 198 -12.12 -10.35 20.21
N PRO A 199 -12.59 -9.14 19.83
CA PRO A 199 -11.76 -7.94 19.92
C PRO A 199 -11.48 -7.50 21.36
N ASP A 200 -10.24 -7.08 21.63
CA ASP A 200 -9.80 -6.45 22.88
C ASP A 200 -9.32 -5.00 22.61
N PRO A 201 -10.15 -3.97 22.86
CA PRO A 201 -9.77 -2.59 22.61
C PRO A 201 -8.67 -2.06 23.55
N VAL A 202 -8.48 -2.65 24.74
CA VAL A 202 -7.41 -2.26 25.68
C VAL A 202 -6.06 -2.77 25.18
N HIS A 203 -6.02 -3.96 24.59
CA HIS A 203 -4.85 -4.42 23.87
C HIS A 203 -4.62 -3.59 22.59
N GLY A 204 -5.70 -3.28 21.86
CA GLY A 204 -5.68 -2.45 20.66
C GLY A 204 -5.07 -1.07 20.87
N GLU A 205 -5.39 -0.41 21.98
CA GLU A 205 -4.79 0.87 22.37
C GLU A 205 -3.26 0.79 22.51
N LYS A 206 -2.74 -0.30 23.08
CA LYS A 206 -1.29 -0.50 23.22
C LYS A 206 -0.62 -0.70 21.86
N ILE A 207 -1.23 -1.46 20.97
CA ILE A 207 -0.75 -1.65 19.60
C ILE A 207 -0.76 -0.31 18.87
N TYR A 208 -1.84 0.47 19.02
CA TYR A 208 -1.97 1.79 18.43
C TYR A 208 -0.81 2.71 18.84
N ALA A 209 -0.58 2.84 20.15
CA ALA A 209 0.50 3.66 20.69
C ALA A 209 1.88 3.21 20.18
N ALA A 210 2.10 1.90 20.07
CA ALA A 210 3.39 1.34 19.67
C ALA A 210 3.67 1.40 18.15
N GLN A 211 2.63 1.30 17.31
CA GLN A 211 2.80 1.07 15.87
C GLN A 211 2.08 2.06 14.95
N CYS A 212 1.15 2.86 15.46
CA CYS A 212 0.27 3.69 14.65
C CYS A 212 0.42 5.18 14.96
N ALA A 213 0.57 5.54 16.24
CA ALA A 213 0.54 6.93 16.72
C ALA A 213 1.61 7.82 16.07
N THR A 214 2.81 7.30 15.78
CA THR A 214 3.88 8.06 15.11
C THR A 214 3.45 8.66 13.76
N CYS A 215 2.52 8.00 13.04
CA CYS A 215 2.01 8.49 11.77
C CYS A 215 0.63 9.13 11.92
N HIS A 216 -0.25 8.55 12.74
CA HIS A 216 -1.65 8.97 12.84
C HIS A 216 -1.95 9.92 14.01
N GLY A 217 -0.94 10.32 14.79
CA GLY A 217 -1.09 11.15 15.98
C GLY A 217 -1.46 10.34 17.23
N ASP A 218 -1.18 10.88 18.41
CA ASP A 218 -1.52 10.21 19.68
C ASP A 218 -3.05 10.14 19.89
N ASN A 219 -3.79 11.07 19.28
CA ASN A 219 -5.25 11.16 19.34
C ASN A 219 -5.89 10.88 17.97
N GLY A 220 -5.20 10.19 17.06
CA GLY A 220 -5.76 9.82 15.76
C GLY A 220 -6.06 11.00 14.83
N GLU A 221 -5.50 12.18 15.11
CA GLU A 221 -5.72 13.43 14.38
C GLU A 221 -5.03 13.48 13.00
N GLY A 222 -4.15 12.53 12.72
CA GLY A 222 -3.36 12.50 11.49
C GLY A 222 -2.28 13.58 11.46
N ILE A 223 -1.64 13.75 10.30
CA ILE A 223 -0.57 14.73 10.10
C ILE A 223 -0.77 15.44 8.78
N LYS A 224 -0.60 16.77 8.80
CA LYS A 224 -0.58 17.65 7.62
C LYS A 224 0.84 18.17 7.40
N ASP A 225 1.20 18.43 6.14
CA ASP A 225 2.46 19.09 5.81
C ASP A 225 2.38 20.62 6.04
N SER A 226 3.49 21.32 5.80
CA SER A 226 3.57 22.78 5.95
C SER A 226 2.61 23.59 5.06
N ARG A 227 2.04 22.97 4.03
CA ARG A 227 1.06 23.58 3.10
C ARG A 227 -0.38 23.28 3.52
N GLY A 228 -0.57 22.47 4.57
CA GLY A 228 -1.87 21.99 5.03
C GLY A 228 -2.35 20.75 4.29
N ASP A 229 -1.51 20.13 3.45
CA ASP A 229 -1.88 18.92 2.71
C ASP A 229 -1.78 17.70 3.63
N ILE A 230 -2.76 16.80 3.53
CA ILE A 230 -2.82 15.58 4.34
C ILE A 230 -1.68 14.63 3.95
N VAL A 231 -0.86 14.27 4.93
CA VAL A 231 0.19 13.25 4.80
C VAL A 231 -0.31 11.92 5.34
N PHE A 232 -0.82 11.93 6.57
CA PHE A 232 -1.45 10.77 7.21
C PHE A 232 -2.86 11.15 7.63
N PRO A 233 -3.89 10.37 7.24
CA PRO A 233 -5.27 10.72 7.51
C PRO A 233 -5.61 10.56 9.00
N PRO A 234 -6.56 11.35 9.52
CA PRO A 234 -7.13 11.12 10.83
C PRO A 234 -7.95 9.83 10.84
N LEU A 235 -7.80 9.02 11.89
CA LEU A 235 -8.48 7.74 12.04
C LEU A 235 -9.80 7.84 12.79
N TRP A 236 -9.96 8.89 13.60
CA TRP A 236 -11.20 9.26 14.29
C TRP A 236 -11.24 10.78 14.56
N GLY A 237 -12.24 11.23 15.32
CA GLY A 237 -12.52 12.65 15.53
C GLY A 237 -13.36 13.25 14.40
N ASP A 238 -13.73 14.52 14.55
CA ASP A 238 -14.67 15.22 13.65
C ASP A 238 -14.16 15.34 12.21
N GLU A 239 -12.84 15.29 12.03
CA GLU A 239 -12.16 15.36 10.74
C GLU A 239 -12.02 14.00 10.03
N SER A 240 -12.48 12.89 10.63
CA SER A 240 -12.35 11.56 10.04
C SER A 240 -13.61 11.10 9.27
N PHE A 241 -13.58 9.86 8.80
CA PHE A 241 -14.71 9.21 8.12
C PHE A 241 -15.85 8.99 9.12
N ASN A 242 -17.09 9.12 8.64
CA ASN A 242 -18.27 8.96 9.49
C ASN A 242 -18.61 7.50 9.79
N ILE A 243 -19.53 7.27 10.74
CA ILE A 243 -19.94 5.91 11.14
C ILE A 243 -20.56 5.09 10.01
N GLY A 244 -21.01 5.72 8.93
CA GLY A 244 -21.55 5.06 7.74
C GLY A 244 -20.48 4.46 6.81
N ALA A 245 -19.21 4.78 7.01
CA ALA A 245 -18.11 4.29 6.18
C ALA A 245 -17.88 2.77 6.36
N GLY A 246 -17.36 2.13 5.32
CA GLY A 246 -16.94 0.72 5.42
C GLY A 246 -15.83 0.54 6.46
N MET A 247 -14.94 1.53 6.60
CA MET A 247 -13.82 1.52 7.55
C MET A 247 -14.25 1.72 9.01
N ALA A 248 -15.51 2.08 9.27
CA ALA A 248 -16.04 2.15 10.64
C ALA A 248 -16.41 0.78 11.22
N ARG A 249 -16.31 -0.30 10.42
CA ARG A 249 -16.62 -1.67 10.82
C ARG A 249 -15.35 -2.39 11.25
N THR A 250 -15.32 -2.93 12.47
CA THR A 250 -14.14 -3.55 13.09
C THR A 250 -13.44 -4.56 12.19
N TYR A 251 -14.13 -5.60 11.71
CA TYR A 251 -13.46 -6.67 10.97
C TYR A 251 -13.03 -6.22 9.57
N LYS A 252 -13.77 -5.29 8.97
CA LYS A 252 -13.37 -4.69 7.69
C LYS A 252 -12.13 -3.80 7.85
N ALA A 253 -12.06 -3.01 8.93
CA ALA A 253 -10.90 -2.23 9.29
C ALA A 253 -9.69 -3.11 9.62
N ALA A 254 -9.90 -4.18 10.39
CA ALA A 254 -8.86 -5.15 10.75
C ALA A 254 -8.25 -5.81 9.51
N ALA A 255 -9.08 -6.20 8.53
CA ALA A 255 -8.58 -6.69 7.25
C ALA A 255 -7.72 -5.64 6.54
N PHE A 256 -8.16 -4.38 6.46
CA PHE A 256 -7.34 -3.33 5.86
C PHE A 256 -6.00 -3.16 6.60
N VAL A 257 -6.04 -3.08 7.94
CA VAL A 257 -4.84 -2.93 8.78
C VAL A 257 -3.89 -4.09 8.59
N LYS A 258 -4.36 -5.35 8.72
CA LYS A 258 -3.52 -6.55 8.60
C LYS A 258 -2.73 -6.57 7.29
N TYR A 259 -3.36 -6.20 6.17
CA TYR A 259 -2.73 -6.32 4.86
C TYR A 259 -2.03 -5.05 4.37
N ASN A 260 -2.32 -3.90 4.97
CA ASN A 260 -1.84 -2.62 4.45
C ASN A 260 -1.10 -1.74 5.47
N MET A 261 -1.13 -2.09 6.75
CA MET A 261 -0.49 -1.32 7.82
C MET A 261 0.37 -2.21 8.73
N PRO A 262 1.36 -1.61 9.41
CA PRO A 262 1.96 -0.30 9.14
C PRO A 262 2.66 -0.25 7.77
N MET A 263 2.90 0.97 7.27
CA MET A 263 3.64 1.21 6.03
C MET A 263 5.14 1.43 6.30
N GLY A 264 6.00 1.03 5.36
CA GLY A 264 7.44 1.28 5.40
C GLY A 264 8.23 0.47 6.42
N ILE A 265 7.66 -0.59 6.99
CA ILE A 265 8.27 -1.37 8.08
C ILE A 265 8.90 -2.69 7.63
N GLN A 266 8.72 -3.07 6.36
CA GLN A 266 9.34 -4.26 5.78
C GLN A 266 9.76 -4.02 4.32
N THR A 267 10.51 -4.95 3.74
CA THR A 267 10.97 -4.87 2.34
C THR A 267 10.05 -5.59 1.34
N LYS A 268 8.97 -6.22 1.82
CA LYS A 268 7.99 -6.93 0.97
C LYS A 268 6.79 -6.05 0.64
N GLY A 269 6.13 -6.37 -0.47
CA GLY A 269 5.05 -5.56 -1.03
C GLY A 269 5.56 -4.34 -1.78
N LEU A 270 4.67 -3.57 -2.42
CA LEU A 270 5.07 -2.50 -3.35
C LEU A 270 5.70 -1.27 -2.66
N TRP A 271 5.41 -1.05 -1.38
CA TRP A 271 5.92 0.06 -0.56
C TRP A 271 6.22 -0.35 0.91
N GLY A 272 6.47 -1.65 1.15
CA GLY A 272 6.90 -2.11 2.47
C GLY A 272 5.80 -2.15 3.54
N HIS A 273 4.62 -2.66 3.18
CA HIS A 273 3.38 -2.52 3.96
C HIS A 273 2.83 -3.86 4.45
N GLY A 274 2.06 -3.82 5.54
CA GLY A 274 1.17 -4.90 5.96
C GLY A 274 1.86 -6.19 6.41
N ASN A 275 1.05 -7.20 6.70
CA ASN A 275 1.41 -8.57 7.08
C ASN A 275 2.44 -8.68 8.21
N VAL A 276 2.40 -7.74 9.17
CA VAL A 276 3.22 -7.82 10.39
C VAL A 276 2.40 -8.09 11.65
N LEU A 277 1.14 -7.68 11.66
CA LEU A 277 0.21 -7.92 12.74
C LEU A 277 -0.43 -9.30 12.58
N SER A 278 -0.66 -9.97 13.71
CA SER A 278 -1.54 -11.14 13.73
C SER A 278 -3.00 -10.71 13.47
N ASP A 279 -3.88 -11.66 13.19
CA ASP A 279 -5.32 -11.39 13.06
C ASP A 279 -5.87 -10.76 14.34
N GLN A 280 -5.46 -11.27 15.50
CA GLN A 280 -5.87 -10.73 16.80
C GLN A 280 -5.39 -9.28 16.97
N ASP A 281 -4.10 -8.99 16.73
CA ASP A 281 -3.58 -7.62 16.87
C ASP A 281 -4.26 -6.64 15.92
N ALA A 282 -4.51 -7.07 14.68
CA ALA A 282 -5.20 -6.26 13.68
C ALA A 282 -6.67 -6.00 14.06
N ILE A 283 -7.35 -6.99 14.66
CA ILE A 283 -8.72 -6.86 15.16
C ILE A 283 -8.77 -5.95 16.38
N ASP A 284 -7.86 -6.12 17.32
CA ASP A 284 -7.79 -5.34 18.56
C ASP A 284 -7.56 -3.86 18.27
N VAL A 285 -6.55 -3.53 17.45
CA VAL A 285 -6.27 -2.14 17.08
C VAL A 285 -7.41 -1.54 16.25
N ALA A 286 -8.04 -2.34 15.37
CA ALA A 286 -9.19 -1.89 14.60
C ALA A 286 -10.39 -1.61 15.50
N GLU A 287 -10.66 -2.46 16.48
CA GLU A 287 -11.73 -2.24 17.46
C GLU A 287 -11.50 -0.93 18.20
N PHE A 288 -10.27 -0.72 18.70
CA PHE A 288 -9.89 0.50 19.40
C PHE A 288 -10.17 1.76 18.57
N PHE A 289 -9.54 1.90 17.39
CA PHE A 289 -9.64 3.17 16.64
C PHE A 289 -11.02 3.34 15.99
N THR A 290 -11.67 2.26 15.57
CA THR A 290 -12.99 2.38 14.94
C THR A 290 -13.97 2.90 15.98
N HIS A 291 -13.95 2.42 17.23
CA HIS A 291 -14.89 2.80 18.29
C HIS A 291 -14.69 4.17 18.93
N GLN A 292 -13.62 4.89 18.57
CA GLN A 292 -13.46 6.28 18.97
C GLN A 292 -14.57 7.20 18.41
N PRO A 293 -14.81 8.38 19.03
CA PRO A 293 -15.78 9.37 18.55
C PRO A 293 -15.50 9.79 17.12
N ARG A 294 -16.56 9.92 16.30
CA ARG A 294 -16.48 10.32 14.89
C ARG A 294 -17.84 10.87 14.42
N PRO A 295 -17.93 11.53 13.26
CA PRO A 295 -19.17 12.06 12.73
C PRO A 295 -20.23 10.98 12.51
N ASP A 296 -21.49 11.31 12.79
CA ASP A 296 -22.64 10.47 12.47
C ASP A 296 -22.95 10.49 10.96
N PHE A 297 -23.75 9.53 10.49
CA PHE A 297 -24.28 9.51 9.14
C PHE A 297 -25.81 9.51 9.15
N ALA A 298 -26.43 10.63 8.79
CA ALA A 298 -27.88 10.82 8.91
C ALA A 298 -28.73 9.79 8.14
N LYS A 299 -28.23 9.24 7.02
CA LYS A 299 -28.99 8.29 6.17
C LYS A 299 -28.76 6.82 6.54
N LYS A 300 -28.15 6.55 7.70
CA LYS A 300 -27.77 5.21 8.14
C LYS A 300 -28.97 4.26 8.35
N ASP A 301 -30.13 4.79 8.68
CA ASP A 301 -31.34 4.00 8.94
C ASP A 301 -31.88 3.28 7.69
N GLY A 302 -31.49 3.74 6.50
CA GLY A 302 -31.85 3.10 5.23
C GLY A 302 -30.87 2.01 4.78
N ASP A 303 -29.82 1.71 5.56
CA ASP A 303 -28.82 0.72 5.19
C ASP A 303 -29.29 -0.72 5.49
N TRP A 304 -28.96 -1.61 4.57
CA TRP A 304 -29.30 -3.04 4.59
C TRP A 304 -30.82 -3.32 4.64
N PRO A 305 -31.63 -2.78 3.71
CA PRO A 305 -33.08 -3.00 3.72
C PRO A 305 -33.49 -4.44 3.35
N THR A 306 -32.61 -5.20 2.70
CA THR A 306 -32.89 -6.54 2.16
C THR A 306 -32.05 -7.65 2.76
N VAL A 307 -31.06 -7.32 3.60
CA VAL A 307 -30.14 -8.29 4.22
C VAL A 307 -29.92 -7.94 5.69
N PRO A 308 -29.51 -8.89 6.54
CA PRO A 308 -29.13 -8.57 7.91
C PRO A 308 -28.00 -7.54 7.96
N ARG A 309 -28.12 -6.61 8.91
CA ARG A 309 -27.06 -5.67 9.24
C ARG A 309 -25.81 -6.45 9.70
N PRO A 310 -24.60 -6.09 9.24
CA PRO A 310 -23.38 -6.69 9.74
C PRO A 310 -23.22 -6.51 11.26
N LYS A 311 -22.73 -7.56 11.94
CA LYS A 311 -22.55 -7.56 13.41
C LYS A 311 -21.62 -6.48 13.95
N ASP A 312 -20.70 -6.00 13.11
CA ASP A 312 -19.70 -4.99 13.41
C ASP A 312 -20.05 -3.60 12.83
N ALA A 313 -21.31 -3.39 12.41
CA ALA A 313 -21.81 -2.06 12.09
C ALA A 313 -21.97 -1.22 13.36
N ARG A 314 -21.66 0.07 13.27
CA ARG A 314 -21.63 1.00 14.43
C ARG A 314 -22.99 1.55 14.88
N TYR A 315 -24.08 1.10 14.27
CA TYR A 315 -25.44 1.59 14.51
C TYR A 315 -26.47 0.54 14.19
#